data_AF-J9E296-F1
#
_entry.id   AF-J9E296-F1
#
_cell.length_a   1.000
_cell.length_b   1.000
_cell.length_c   1.000
_cell.angle_alpha   90.00
_cell.angle_beta   90.00
_cell.angle_gamma   90.00
#
_symmetry.space_group_name_H-M   'P 1'
#
loop_
_entity.id
_entity.type
_entity.pdbx_description
1 polymer ?
#
loop_
_entity_poly.entity_id
_entity_poly.type
_entity_poly.pdbx_seq_one_letter_code
_entity_poly.pdbx_strand_id
1 'polypeptide(L)'
;MALITSWGILWGVGLPFSNILTVVPFLVITIGVDDAFLILAAWRHSNPASDVETRIGETLTHSGTSVTVTSLTDVLCFMVGLFSNLPVVRLFCIYTSVAIMIDFIYQRIGLEESQIHVQSLNKEIIEIRSEINLVQSDYRRNGAI
;
A
#
# COMPACT_ATOMS: atom_id res chain seq x y z
N MET A 1 -5.24 -11.98 4.07
CA MET A 1 -5.49 -11.91 5.53
C MET A 1 -6.71 -11.06 5.86
N ALA A 2 -6.89 -9.90 5.23
CA ALA A 2 -8.02 -8.99 5.49
C ALA A 2 -9.42 -9.62 5.35
N LEU A 3 -9.65 -10.48 4.34
CA LEU A 3 -10.96 -11.15 4.18
C LEU A 3 -11.34 -12.02 5.38
N ILE A 4 -10.37 -12.76 5.92
CA ILE A 4 -10.58 -13.69 7.06
C ILE A 4 -10.88 -12.88 8.32
N THR A 5 -10.11 -11.82 8.58
CA THR A 5 -10.31 -10.97 9.75
C THR A 5 -11.61 -10.19 9.68
N SER A 6 -11.97 -9.68 8.51
CA SER A 6 -13.24 -8.97 8.29
C SER A 6 -14.44 -9.89 8.52
N TRP A 7 -14.42 -11.09 7.94
CA TRP A 7 -15.49 -12.07 8.12
C TRP A 7 -15.62 -12.50 9.59
N GLY A 8 -14.49 -12.65 10.29
CA GLY A 8 -14.46 -12.94 11.73
C GLY A 8 -15.06 -11.82 12.58
N ILE A 9 -14.74 -10.56 12.29
CA ILE A 9 -15.30 -9.38 12.98
C ILE A 9 -16.80 -9.27 12.71
N LEU A 10 -17.21 -9.40 11.45
CA LEU A 10 -18.60 -9.30 11.02
C LEU A 10 -19.47 -10.41 11.63
N TRP A 11 -18.91 -11.62 11.80
CA TRP A 11 -19.59 -12.70 12.52
C TRP A 11 -19.76 -12.37 14.01
N GLY A 12 -18.75 -11.77 14.66
CA GLY A 12 -18.82 -11.30 16.05
C GLY A 12 -19.87 -10.19 16.28
N VAL A 13 -20.15 -9.37 15.27
CA VAL A 13 -21.18 -8.31 15.31
C VAL A 13 -22.60 -8.87 15.09
N GLY A 14 -22.75 -10.14 14.68
CA GLY A 14 -24.05 -10.79 14.54
C GLY A 14 -24.87 -10.33 13.33
N LEU A 15 -24.19 -9.84 12.28
CA LEU A 15 -24.88 -9.41 11.06
C LEU A 15 -25.42 -10.61 10.26
N PRO A 16 -26.62 -10.49 9.66
CA PRO A 16 -27.24 -11.58 8.92
C PRO A 16 -26.42 -11.90 7.67
N PHE A 17 -26.16 -13.18 7.42
CA PHE A 17 -25.53 -13.60 6.17
C PHE A 17 -26.56 -13.68 5.04
N SER A 18 -26.29 -13.01 3.92
CA SER A 18 -27.15 -13.03 2.73
C SER A 18 -26.38 -13.57 1.53
N ASN A 19 -27.07 -14.23 0.58
CA ASN A 19 -26.45 -14.81 -0.62
C ASN A 19 -25.65 -13.79 -1.44
N ILE A 20 -26.03 -12.51 -1.40
CA ILE A 20 -25.27 -11.46 -2.11
C ILE A 20 -23.85 -11.29 -1.57
N LEU A 21 -23.58 -11.66 -0.32
CA LEU A 21 -22.26 -11.51 0.30
C LEU A 21 -21.22 -12.47 -0.27
N THR A 22 -21.64 -13.50 -1.01
CA THR A 22 -20.72 -14.41 -1.72
C THR A 22 -19.90 -13.72 -2.81
N VAL A 23 -20.33 -12.54 -3.29
CA VAL A 23 -19.59 -11.77 -4.31
C VAL A 23 -18.54 -10.83 -3.70
N VAL A 24 -18.63 -10.52 -2.41
CA VAL A 24 -17.69 -9.65 -1.66
C VAL A 24 -16.22 -10.06 -1.81
N PRO A 25 -15.83 -11.35 -1.66
CA PRO A 25 -14.43 -11.73 -1.81
C PRO A 25 -13.89 -11.47 -3.23
N PHE A 26 -14.70 -11.66 -4.26
CA PHE A 26 -14.30 -11.35 -5.65
C PHE A 26 -14.08 -9.84 -5.83
N LEU A 27 -14.94 -9.03 -5.22
CA LEU A 27 -14.82 -7.57 -5.26
C LEU A 27 -13.54 -7.10 -4.56
N VAL A 28 -13.25 -7.61 -3.35
CA VAL A 28 -12.05 -7.23 -2.60
C VAL A 28 -10.78 -7.65 -3.34
N ILE A 29 -10.75 -8.85 -3.94
CA ILE A 29 -9.61 -9.28 -4.77
C ILE A 29 -9.42 -8.34 -5.96
N THR A 30 -10.51 -7.89 -6.59
CA THR A 30 -10.44 -6.98 -7.74
C THR A 30 -9.80 -5.64 -7.36
N ILE A 31 -10.15 -5.08 -6.20
CA ILE A 31 -9.56 -3.84 -5.69
C ILE A 31 -8.08 -4.03 -5.36
N GLY A 32 -7.73 -5.11 -4.64
CA GLY A 32 -6.33 -5.38 -4.31
C GLY A 32 -5.44 -5.60 -5.55
N VAL A 33 -6.00 -6.17 -6.64
CA VAL A 33 -5.30 -6.30 -7.92
C VAL A 33 -5.09 -4.95 -8.59
N ASP A 34 -6.06 -4.03 -8.54
CA ASP A 34 -5.93 -2.67 -9.08
C ASP A 34 -4.78 -1.90 -8.40
N ASP A 35 -4.73 -1.96 -7.06
CA ASP A 35 -3.66 -1.35 -6.27
C ASP A 35 -2.28 -1.96 -6.61
N ALA A 36 -2.20 -3.28 -6.82
CA ALA A 36 -0.97 -3.95 -7.24
C ALA A 36 -0.53 -3.52 -8.65
N PHE A 37 -1.46 -3.35 -9.59
CA PHE A 37 -1.16 -2.86 -10.93
C PHE A 37 -0.68 -1.41 -10.90
N LEU A 38 -1.23 -0.57 -10.02
CA LEU A 38 -0.80 0.81 -9.84
C LEU A 38 0.66 0.88 -9.36
N ILE A 39 1.02 0.06 -8.36
CA ILE A 39 2.41 -0.05 -7.87
C ILE A 39 3.33 -0.56 -8.98
N LEU A 40 2.92 -1.57 -9.75
CA LEU A 40 3.70 -2.11 -10.87
C LEU A 40 3.88 -1.08 -12.00
N ALA A 41 2.87 -0.26 -12.27
CA ALA A 41 2.94 0.80 -13.24
C ALA A 41 3.96 1.87 -12.82
N ALA A 42 3.94 2.26 -11.54
CA ALA A 42 4.94 3.17 -10.97
C ALA A 42 6.36 2.57 -11.03
N TRP A 43 6.49 1.27 -10.74
CA TRP A 43 7.77 0.56 -10.85
C TRP A 43 8.33 0.59 -12.27
N ARG A 44 7.51 0.37 -13.30
CA ARG A 44 7.95 0.46 -14.70
C ARG A 44 8.33 1.88 -15.12
N HIS A 45 7.76 2.90 -14.49
CA HIS A 45 8.08 4.30 -14.77
C HIS A 45 9.39 4.74 -14.09
N SER A 46 9.84 4.02 -13.06
CA SER A 46 11.14 4.26 -12.42
C SER A 46 12.32 3.98 -13.36
N ASN A 47 13.41 4.74 -13.20
CA ASN A 47 14.58 4.65 -14.06
C ASN A 47 15.21 3.24 -14.00
N PRO A 48 15.29 2.48 -15.11
CA PRO A 48 15.86 1.13 -15.09
C PRO A 48 17.36 1.08 -14.84
N ALA A 49 18.07 2.21 -14.88
CA ALA A 49 19.51 2.31 -14.67
C ALA A 49 19.94 2.51 -13.19
N SER A 50 19.00 2.77 -12.28
CA SER A 50 19.30 2.89 -10.84
C SER A 50 19.25 1.53 -10.13
N ASP A 51 19.95 1.45 -9.00
CA ASP A 51 19.97 0.25 -8.18
C ASP A 51 18.56 -0.11 -7.68
N VAL A 52 18.30 -1.41 -7.53
CA VAL A 52 16.97 -1.96 -7.21
C VAL A 52 16.43 -1.34 -5.91
N GLU A 53 17.30 -1.11 -4.93
CA GLU A 53 16.93 -0.55 -3.63
C GLU A 53 16.47 0.91 -3.72
N THR A 54 17.18 1.72 -4.52
CA THR A 54 16.80 3.12 -4.78
C THR A 54 15.48 3.19 -5.57
N ARG A 55 15.29 2.30 -6.55
CA ARG A 55 14.05 2.24 -7.35
C ARG A 55 12.83 1.87 -6.50
N ILE A 56 13.00 0.97 -5.53
CA ILE A 56 11.91 0.56 -4.62
C ILE A 56 11.51 1.74 -3.73
N GLY A 57 12.50 2.47 -3.20
CA GLY A 57 12.28 3.66 -2.38
C GLY A 57 11.49 4.76 -3.10
N GLU A 58 11.92 5.13 -4.32
CA GLU A 58 11.24 6.15 -5.14
C GLU A 58 9.85 5.70 -5.60
N THR A 59 9.73 4.43 -6.00
CA THR A 59 8.45 3.88 -6.44
C THR A 59 7.46 3.89 -5.29
N LEU A 60 7.81 3.40 -4.09
CA LEU A 60 6.88 3.38 -2.96
C LEU A 60 6.50 4.77 -2.45
N THR A 61 7.42 5.75 -2.47
CA THR A 61 7.07 7.11 -2.03
C THR A 61 6.04 7.74 -2.96
N HIS A 62 6.16 7.50 -4.28
CA HIS A 62 5.24 8.07 -5.26
C HIS A 62 3.96 7.24 -5.45
N SER A 63 4.05 5.92 -5.40
CA SER A 63 2.90 5.02 -5.58
C SER A 63 2.11 4.82 -4.29
N GLY A 64 2.76 4.85 -3.12
CA GLY A 64 2.12 4.65 -1.83
C GLY A 64 1.11 5.74 -1.48
N THR A 65 1.39 6.99 -1.88
CA THR A 65 0.42 8.09 -1.77
C THR A 65 -0.77 7.90 -2.71
N SER A 66 -0.54 7.43 -3.94
CA SER A 66 -1.61 7.18 -4.91
C SER A 66 -2.51 6.01 -4.51
N VAL A 67 -1.94 4.87 -4.06
CA VAL A 67 -2.72 3.74 -3.51
C VAL A 67 -3.59 4.21 -2.35
N THR A 68 -3.04 5.03 -1.45
CA THR A 68 -3.79 5.56 -0.30
C THR A 68 -5.01 6.38 -0.72
N VAL A 69 -4.87 7.20 -1.76
CA VAL A 69 -5.98 8.00 -2.29
C VAL A 69 -7.04 7.12 -2.96
N THR A 70 -6.63 6.10 -3.72
CA THR A 70 -7.55 5.14 -4.35
C THR A 70 -8.34 4.37 -3.30
N SER A 71 -7.67 3.74 -2.32
CA SER A 71 -8.36 2.96 -1.28
C SER A 71 -9.29 3.83 -0.42
N LEU A 72 -8.91 5.09 -0.11
CA LEU A 72 -9.80 6.03 0.59
C LEU A 72 -11.06 6.33 -0.24
N THR A 73 -10.89 6.51 -1.54
CA THR A 73 -12.01 6.75 -2.47
C THR A 73 -12.93 5.54 -2.53
N ASP A 74 -12.40 4.32 -2.55
CA ASP A 74 -13.20 3.09 -2.51
C ASP A 74 -14.05 3.00 -1.24
N VAL A 75 -13.44 3.24 -0.07
CA VAL A 75 -14.16 3.27 1.21
C VAL A 75 -15.30 4.29 1.16
N LEU A 76 -15.05 5.50 0.65
CA LEU A 76 -16.08 6.54 0.51
C LEU A 76 -17.19 6.13 -0.47
N CYS A 77 -16.83 5.50 -1.59
CA CYS A 77 -17.77 5.02 -2.59
C CYS A 77 -18.73 3.97 -1.98
N PHE A 78 -18.20 3.02 -1.19
CA PHE A 78 -19.03 2.05 -0.47
C PHE A 78 -19.82 2.67 0.68
N MET A 79 -19.28 3.68 1.37
CA MET A 79 -20.05 4.42 2.39
C MET A 79 -21.24 5.16 1.77
N VAL A 80 -21.09 5.76 0.59
CA VAL A 80 -22.22 6.37 -0.13
C VAL A 80 -23.27 5.32 -0.52
N GLY A 81 -22.84 4.09 -0.83
CA GLY A 81 -23.73 2.96 -1.10
C GLY A 81 -24.67 2.60 0.07
N LEU A 82 -24.32 2.98 1.31
CA LEU A 82 -25.18 2.80 2.49
C LEU A 82 -26.47 3.64 2.44
N PHE A 83 -26.49 4.74 1.68
CA PHE A 83 -27.70 5.56 1.52
C PHE A 83 -28.75 4.93 0.60
N SER A 84 -28.43 3.83 -0.09
CA SER A 84 -29.37 3.14 -0.97
C SER A 84 -30.65 2.74 -0.23
N ASN A 85 -31.81 2.78 -0.89
CA ASN A 85 -33.10 2.40 -0.28
C ASN A 85 -33.28 0.88 -0.13
N LEU A 86 -32.41 0.07 -0.75
CA LEU A 86 -32.50 -1.39 -0.73
C LEU A 86 -31.72 -1.97 0.47
N PRO A 87 -32.37 -2.68 1.41
CA PRO A 87 -31.71 -3.20 2.61
C PRO A 87 -30.60 -4.22 2.30
N VAL A 88 -30.76 -4.99 1.22
CA VAL A 88 -29.75 -5.94 0.73
C VAL A 88 -28.49 -5.22 0.27
N VAL A 89 -28.62 -4.07 -0.39
CA VAL A 89 -27.49 -3.26 -0.86
C VAL A 89 -26.79 -2.59 0.31
N ARG A 90 -27.54 -2.10 1.30
CA ARG A 90 -26.94 -1.55 2.54
C ARG A 90 -26.07 -2.58 3.23
N LEU A 91 -26.59 -3.80 3.39
CA LEU A 91 -25.86 -4.89 4.03
C LEU A 91 -24.57 -5.21 3.26
N PHE A 92 -24.66 -5.33 1.93
CA PHE A 92 -23.50 -5.53 1.07
C PHE A 92 -22.45 -4.43 1.25
N CYS A 93 -22.86 -3.16 1.21
CA CYS A 93 -21.97 -2.01 1.37
C CYS A 93 -21.31 -1.94 2.76
N ILE A 94 -22.00 -2.35 3.84
CA ILE A 94 -21.38 -2.45 5.18
C ILE A 94 -20.27 -3.51 5.16
N TYR A 95 -20.57 -4.70 4.62
CA TYR A 95 -19.60 -5.80 4.58
C TYR A 95 -18.38 -5.44 3.73
N THR A 96 -18.58 -4.85 2.54
CA THR A 96 -17.46 -4.44 1.67
C THR A 96 -16.67 -3.28 2.28
N SER A 97 -17.33 -2.27 2.86
CA SER A 97 -16.67 -1.12 3.48
C SER A 97 -15.78 -1.54 4.66
N VAL A 98 -16.27 -2.43 5.53
CA VAL A 98 -15.46 -2.98 6.64
C VAL A 98 -14.29 -3.81 6.10
N ALA A 99 -14.53 -4.63 5.06
CA ALA A 99 -13.48 -5.46 4.48
C ALA A 99 -12.35 -4.64 3.85
N ILE A 100 -12.70 -3.61 3.07
CA ILE A 100 -11.75 -2.71 2.41
C ILE A 100 -11.06 -1.82 3.44
N MET A 101 -11.76 -1.37 4.49
CA MET A 101 -11.13 -0.59 5.57
C MET A 101 -10.04 -1.41 6.29
N ILE A 102 -10.34 -2.67 6.60
CA ILE A 102 -9.36 -3.57 7.22
C ILE A 102 -8.21 -3.84 6.24
N ASP A 103 -8.50 -4.12 4.97
CA ASP A 103 -7.49 -4.34 3.95
C ASP A 103 -6.57 -3.13 3.78
N PHE A 104 -7.14 -1.92 3.76
CA PHE A 104 -6.41 -0.67 3.73
C PHE A 104 -5.48 -0.48 4.95
N ILE A 105 -5.95 -0.83 6.15
CA ILE A 105 -5.11 -0.79 7.36
C ILE A 105 -3.94 -1.77 7.23
N TYR A 106 -4.18 -3.00 6.76
CA TYR A 106 -3.13 -3.98 6.51
C TYR A 106 -2.14 -3.51 5.43
N GLN A 107 -2.64 -2.91 4.35
CA GLN A 107 -1.83 -2.36 3.25
C GLN A 107 -0.94 -1.22 3.76
N ARG A 108 -1.51 -0.28 4.55
CA ARG A 108 -0.77 0.81 5.20
C ARG A 108 0.35 0.28 6.10
N ILE A 109 0.03 -0.65 6.99
CA ILE A 109 1.00 -1.22 7.92
C ILE A 109 2.11 -1.98 7.17
N GLY A 110 1.76 -2.80 6.18
CA GLY A 110 2.75 -3.52 5.37
C GLY A 110 3.65 -2.60 4.54
N LEU A 111 3.10 -1.52 4.01
CA LEU A 111 3.87 -0.50 3.28
C LEU A 111 4.79 0.30 4.21
N GLU A 112 4.36 0.60 5.44
CA GLU A 112 5.14 1.37 6.41
C GLU A 112 6.37 0.59 6.91
N GLU A 113 6.23 -0.70 7.20
CA GLU A 113 7.34 -1.61 7.53
C GLU A 113 8.38 -1.68 6.38
N SER A 114 7.89 -1.79 5.14
CA SER A 114 8.74 -1.85 3.95
C SER A 114 9.46 -0.52 3.69
N GLN A 115 8.82 0.61 4.00
CA GLN A 115 9.41 1.96 3.87
C GLN A 115 10.46 2.24 4.94
N ILE A 116 10.24 1.84 6.19
CA ILE A 116 11.19 2.04 7.29
C ILE A 116 12.50 1.29 7.01
N HIS A 117 12.41 0.05 6.51
CA HIS A 117 13.59 -0.73 6.15
C HIS A 117 14.38 -0.10 4.98
N VAL A 118 13.70 0.34 3.93
CA VAL A 118 14.35 0.98 2.76
C VAL A 118 14.89 2.37 3.07
N GLN A 119 14.25 3.13 3.98
CA GLN A 119 14.81 4.40 4.47
C GLN A 119 16.02 4.18 5.36
N SER A 120 16.02 3.14 6.21
CA SER A 120 17.17 2.76 7.04
C SER A 120 18.40 2.45 6.17
N LEU A 121 18.22 1.61 5.13
CA LEU A 121 19.28 1.23 4.21
C LEU A 121 19.77 2.40 3.34
N ASN A 122 18.85 3.24 2.82
CA ASN A 122 19.27 4.43 2.08
C ASN A 122 20.05 5.42 2.96
N LYS A 123 19.71 5.54 4.26
CA LYS A 123 20.49 6.36 5.19
C LYS A 123 21.91 5.84 5.36
N GLU A 124 22.05 4.53 5.56
CA GLU A 124 23.34 3.85 5.74
C GLU A 124 24.21 3.93 4.48
N ILE A 125 23.62 3.76 3.29
CA ILE A 125 24.31 3.92 1.99
C ILE A 125 24.75 5.36 1.76
N ILE A 126 23.94 6.35 2.12
CA ILE A 126 24.31 7.78 2.00
C ILE A 126 25.46 8.10 2.96
N GLU A 127 25.43 7.57 4.19
CA GLU A 127 26.51 7.72 5.16
C GLU A 127 27.82 7.14 4.63
N ILE A 128 27.81 5.89 4.15
CA ILE A 128 28.97 5.21 3.57
C ILE A 128 29.48 5.95 2.32
N ARG A 129 28.58 6.39 1.43
CA ARG A 129 28.95 7.18 0.25
C ARG A 129 29.57 8.53 0.64
N SER A 130 29.09 9.15 1.72
CA SER A 130 29.66 10.39 2.24
C SER A 130 31.07 10.17 2.80
N GLU A 131 31.29 9.09 3.56
CA GLU A 131 32.63 8.72 4.06
C GLU A 131 33.59 8.42 2.91
N ILE A 132 33.17 7.64 1.91
CA ILE A 132 33.99 7.33 0.73
C ILE A 132 34.33 8.63 -0.03
N ASN A 133 33.38 9.55 -0.21
CA ASN A 133 33.64 10.82 -0.88
C ASN A 133 34.59 11.73 -0.10
N LEU A 134 34.52 11.72 1.25
CA LEU A 134 35.47 12.43 2.10
C LEU A 134 36.88 11.83 1.99
N VAL A 135 37.00 10.51 2.04
CA VAL A 135 38.28 9.80 1.85
C VAL A 135 38.86 10.04 0.46
N GLN A 136 38.04 10.03 -0.59
CA GLN A 136 38.49 10.36 -1.95
C GLN A 136 38.88 11.84 -2.09
N SER A 137 38.19 12.75 -1.41
CA SER A 137 38.57 14.18 -1.36
C SER A 137 39.94 14.36 -0.69
N ASP A 138 40.18 13.70 0.44
CA ASP A 138 41.45 13.79 1.19
C ASP A 138 42.61 13.16 0.41
N TYR A 139 42.38 12.02 -0.26
CA TYR A 139 43.38 11.43 -1.15
C TYR A 139 43.73 12.37 -2.32
N ARG A 140 42.73 13.02 -2.91
CA ARG A 140 42.94 13.99 -4.01
C ARG A 140 43.66 15.27 -3.54
N ARG A 141 43.51 15.65 -2.26
CA ARG A 141 44.18 16.81 -1.67
C ARG A 141 45.63 16.52 -1.27
N ASN A 142 45.92 15.30 -0.80
CA ASN A 142 47.25 14.90 -0.31
C ASN A 142 48.12 14.20 -1.36
N GLY A 143 47.55 13.71 -2.47
CA GLY A 143 48.27 13.12 -3.60
C GLY A 143 48.72 14.10 -4.69
N ALA A 144 48.62 15.41 -4.45
CA ALA A 144 49.07 16.48 -5.35
C ALA A 144 50.51 16.96 -5.06
N ILE A 145 51.39 16.06 -4.60
CA ILE A 145 52.84 16.31 -4.43
C ILE A 145 53.61 15.33 -5.30
#